data_AF-K9UDU5-F1
#
_entry.id   AF-K9UDU5-F1
#
_cell.length_a   1.000
_cell.length_b   1.000
_cell.length_c   1.000
_cell.angle_alpha   90.00
_cell.angle_beta   90.00
_cell.angle_gamma   90.00
#
_symmetry.space_group_name_H-M   'P 1'
#
loop_
_entity.id
_entity.type
_entity.pdbx_description
1 polymer ?
#
loop_
_entity_poly.entity_id
_entity_poly.type
_entity_poly.pdbx_seq_one_letter_code
_entity_poly.pdbx_strand_id
1 'polypeptide(L)'
;MPSVEELFFSVDDFCQFFEQQWQSQLISHDLQTRKRKRSLYLREVMTILIGFHQSYDRNFKSYYLEKVQTQWQSHFPKLVSYNRFIEWIPDTLIPLCGYLRSCFGTCTCISFMDSICLKVCWARNPPSSHNRRIYRHKVFKDVAAGGKIFPLF
;
A
#
# COMPACT_ATOMS: atom_id res chain seq x y z
N MET A 1 -5.76 -0.78 17.34
CA MET A 1 -4.61 -0.59 16.41
C MET A 1 -3.37 -0.75 17.24
N PRO A 2 -2.31 -1.41 16.75
CA PRO A 2 -1.05 -1.46 17.47
C PRO A 2 -0.53 -0.04 17.70
N SER A 3 0.18 0.15 18.81
CA SER A 3 0.86 1.43 19.06
C SER A 3 1.93 1.68 17.99
N VAL A 4 2.39 2.93 17.86
CA VAL A 4 3.48 3.27 16.92
C VAL A 4 4.74 2.47 17.24
N GLU A 5 4.98 2.22 18.53
CA GLU A 5 6.13 1.46 19.02
C GLU A 5 6.02 -0.03 18.69
N GLU A 6 4.84 -0.63 18.88
CA GLU A 6 4.59 -2.02 18.49
C GLU A 6 4.74 -2.22 16.98
N LEU A 7 4.21 -1.29 16.19
CA LEU A 7 4.36 -1.31 14.74
C LEU A 7 5.84 -1.17 14.35
N PHE A 8 6.55 -0.21 14.95
CA PHE A 8 7.97 0.01 14.68
C PHE A 8 8.80 -1.22 15.02
N PHE A 9 8.54 -1.86 16.16
CA PHE A 9 9.21 -3.08 16.59
C PHE A 9 9.03 -4.22 15.57
N SER A 10 7.77 -4.49 15.18
CA SER A 10 7.45 -5.50 14.16
C SER A 10 8.13 -5.22 12.81
N VAL A 11 8.18 -3.95 12.40
CA VAL A 11 8.84 -3.56 11.15
C VAL A 11 10.36 -3.65 11.25
N ASP A 12 10.96 -3.26 12.39
CA ASP A 12 12.41 -3.35 12.59
C ASP A 12 12.89 -4.80 12.53
N ASP A 13 12.22 -5.71 13.24
CA ASP A 13 12.51 -7.15 13.20
C ASP A 13 12.48 -7.69 11.76
N PHE A 14 11.45 -7.34 10.99
CA PHE A 14 11.38 -7.70 9.57
C PHE A 14 12.56 -7.13 8.76
N CYS A 15 12.85 -5.83 8.91
CA CYS A 15 13.91 -5.16 8.17
C CYS A 15 15.29 -5.77 8.45
N GLN A 16 15.56 -6.21 9.68
CA GLN A 16 16.83 -6.84 10.04
C GLN A 16 17.13 -8.08 9.16
N PHE A 17 16.14 -8.93 8.93
CA PHE A 17 16.30 -10.12 8.07
C PHE A 17 16.17 -9.78 6.58
N PHE A 18 15.18 -8.95 6.22
CA PHE A 18 14.88 -8.62 4.84
C PHE A 18 16.03 -7.87 4.16
N GLU A 19 16.61 -6.86 4.82
CA GLU A 19 17.67 -6.05 4.22
C GLU A 19 18.91 -6.88 3.88
N GLN A 20 19.26 -7.87 4.70
CA GLN A 20 20.41 -8.74 4.44
C GLN A 20 20.21 -9.56 3.15
N GLN A 21 19.04 -10.18 3.01
CA GLN A 21 18.70 -10.98 1.82
C GLN A 21 18.58 -10.10 0.57
N TRP A 22 17.91 -8.95 0.71
CA TRP A 22 17.74 -7.98 -0.35
C TRP A 22 19.07 -7.47 -0.89
N GLN A 23 20.02 -7.14 -0.01
CA GLN A 23 21.34 -6.68 -0.41
C GLN A 23 22.15 -7.76 -1.11
N SER A 24 22.08 -9.01 -0.65
CA SER A 24 22.73 -10.15 -1.29
C SER A 24 22.22 -10.36 -2.72
N GLN A 25 20.90 -10.31 -2.92
CA GLN A 25 20.29 -10.44 -4.25
C GLN A 25 20.67 -9.29 -5.19
N LEU A 26 20.73 -8.05 -4.68
CA LEU A 26 21.17 -6.92 -5.49
C LEU A 26 22.63 -7.05 -5.96
N ILE A 27 23.50 -7.64 -5.13
CA ILE A 27 24.90 -7.94 -5.50
C ILE A 27 24.93 -9.02 -6.58
N SER A 28 24.20 -10.11 -6.42
CA SER A 28 24.26 -11.25 -7.35
C SER A 28 23.73 -10.91 -8.75
N HIS A 29 22.79 -9.97 -8.84
CA HIS A 29 22.19 -9.56 -10.11
C HIS A 29 22.81 -8.30 -10.74
N ASP A 30 23.87 -7.75 -10.14
CA ASP A 30 24.54 -6.51 -10.57
C ASP A 30 23.57 -5.30 -10.70
N LEU A 31 22.51 -5.31 -9.88
CA LEU A 31 21.51 -4.23 -9.83
C LEU A 31 21.88 -3.17 -8.78
N GLN A 32 23.15 -3.10 -8.38
CA GLN A 32 23.59 -2.15 -7.37
C GLN A 32 23.53 -0.72 -7.90
N THR A 33 22.81 0.12 -7.17
CA THR A 33 22.82 1.56 -7.36
C THR A 33 23.54 2.24 -6.20
N ARG A 34 24.06 3.46 -6.46
CA ARG A 34 24.78 4.24 -5.45
C ARG A 34 23.89 4.49 -4.22
N LYS A 35 24.24 3.88 -3.09
CA LYS A 35 23.60 4.15 -1.79
C LYS A 35 24.08 5.49 -1.23
N ARG A 36 23.23 6.52 -1.32
CA ARG A 36 23.43 7.79 -0.60
C ARG A 36 22.95 7.63 0.85
N LYS A 37 23.69 8.21 1.80
CA LYS A 37 23.24 8.27 3.20
C LYS A 37 21.89 8.99 3.27
N ARG A 38 20.87 8.31 3.81
CA ARG A 38 19.54 8.86 4.06
C ARG A 38 19.43 9.31 5.52
N SER A 39 18.58 10.30 5.76
CA SER A 39 18.27 10.78 7.11
C SER A 39 17.39 9.79 7.88
N LEU A 40 16.47 9.12 7.15
CA LEU A 40 15.61 8.06 7.67
C LEU A 40 16.05 6.69 7.17
N TYR A 41 15.91 5.71 8.04
CA TYR A 41 16.08 4.28 7.75
C TYR A 41 14.82 3.71 7.08
N LEU A 42 14.99 2.57 6.40
CA LEU A 42 13.90 1.90 5.70
C LEU A 42 12.73 1.57 6.64
N ARG A 43 13.02 1.03 7.82
CA ARG A 43 12.04 0.75 8.88
C ARG A 43 11.20 1.96 9.30
N GLU A 44 11.80 3.15 9.37
CA GLU A 44 11.11 4.37 9.78
C GLU A 44 10.13 4.81 8.68
N VAL A 45 10.58 4.77 7.42
CA VAL A 45 9.73 5.09 6.26
C VAL A 45 8.58 4.09 6.15
N MET A 46 8.84 2.80 6.32
CA MET A 46 7.82 1.75 6.30
C MET A 46 6.79 1.94 7.42
N THR A 47 7.24 2.23 8.64
CA THR A 47 6.36 2.48 9.80
C THR A 47 5.41 3.64 9.55
N ILE A 48 5.91 4.75 8.99
CA ILE A 48 5.10 5.92 8.65
C ILE A 48 4.05 5.57 7.56
N LEU A 49 4.44 4.82 6.53
CA LEU A 49 3.52 4.43 5.46
C LEU A 49 2.43 3.46 5.94
N ILE A 50 2.80 2.45 6.74
CA ILE A 50 1.83 1.52 7.31
C ILE A 50 0.91 2.26 8.30
N GLY A 51 1.47 3.14 9.11
CA GLY A 51 0.73 4.00 10.04
C GLY A 51 -0.29 4.89 9.33
N PHE A 52 0.00 5.38 8.14
CA PHE A 52 -0.95 6.11 7.30
C PHE A 52 -2.13 5.23 6.86
N HIS A 53 -1.84 4.03 6.35
CA HIS A 53 -2.90 3.10 5.94
C HIS A 53 -3.78 2.69 7.11
N GLN A 54 -3.20 2.62 8.32
CA GLN A 54 -3.91 2.33 9.55
C GLN A 54 -4.70 3.52 10.09
N SER A 55 -4.27 4.77 9.86
CA SER A 55 -4.96 5.94 10.41
C SER A 55 -6.28 6.28 9.72
N TYR A 56 -6.59 5.63 8.59
CA TYR A 56 -7.77 5.92 7.74
C TYR A 56 -7.82 7.37 7.24
N ASP A 57 -6.68 8.07 7.25
CA ASP A 57 -6.59 9.43 6.72
C ASP A 57 -6.73 9.43 5.19
N ARG A 58 -7.49 10.38 4.67
CA ARG A 58 -7.74 10.47 3.22
C ARG A 58 -6.54 11.01 2.45
N ASN A 59 -5.72 11.83 3.09
CA ASN A 59 -4.62 12.55 2.46
C ASN A 59 -3.32 12.32 3.22
N PHE A 60 -2.35 11.72 2.54
CA PHE A 60 -1.03 11.46 3.09
C PHE A 60 -0.32 12.76 3.52
N LYS A 61 -0.53 13.86 2.81
CA LYS A 61 0.09 15.15 3.14
C LYS A 61 -0.37 15.69 4.50
N SER A 62 -1.68 15.66 4.76
CA SER A 62 -2.24 16.09 6.04
C SER A 62 -1.76 15.17 7.16
N TYR A 63 -1.82 13.84 6.97
CA TYR A 63 -1.29 12.88 7.93
C TYR A 63 0.19 13.16 8.28
N TYR A 64 1.03 13.37 7.28
CA TYR A 64 2.45 13.61 7.50
C TYR A 64 2.72 14.91 8.26
N LEU A 65 2.08 16.02 7.85
CA LEU A 65 2.33 17.34 8.46
C LEU A 65 1.69 17.49 9.84
N GLU A 66 0.47 16.98 10.02
CA GLU A 66 -0.34 17.25 11.21
C GLU A 66 -0.21 16.18 12.29
N LYS A 67 0.23 14.97 11.93
CA LYS A 67 0.38 13.85 12.87
C LYS A 67 1.83 13.39 12.99
N VAL A 68 2.51 13.10 11.88
CA VAL A 68 3.88 12.57 11.93
C VAL A 68 4.87 13.63 12.41
N GLN A 69 4.82 14.84 11.84
CA GLN A 69 5.75 15.91 12.20
C GLN A 69 5.49 16.56 13.56
N THR A 70 4.31 16.38 14.14
CA THR A 70 3.91 16.98 15.42
C THR A 70 3.93 15.96 16.55
N GLN A 71 3.16 14.87 16.43
CA GLN A 71 2.96 13.88 17.47
C GLN A 71 4.07 12.84 17.48
N TRP A 72 4.61 12.48 16.30
CA TRP A 72 5.62 11.41 16.19
C TRP A 72 7.05 11.93 16.06
N GLN A 73 7.25 13.24 16.21
CA GLN A 73 8.57 13.85 16.15
C GLN A 73 9.53 13.32 17.21
N SER A 74 9.02 12.97 18.41
CA SER A 74 9.79 12.34 19.47
C SER A 74 10.31 10.95 19.08
N HIS A 75 9.51 10.19 18.35
CA HIS A 75 9.87 8.85 17.86
C HIS A 75 10.81 8.91 16.65
N PHE A 76 10.71 9.95 15.82
CA PHE A 76 11.50 10.13 14.61
C PHE A 76 12.24 11.49 14.61
N PRO A 77 13.36 11.62 15.33
CA PRO A 77 14.03 12.93 15.50
C PRO A 77 14.66 13.47 14.20
N LYS A 78 14.85 12.63 13.18
CA LYS A 78 15.49 12.98 11.90
C LYS A 78 14.52 13.03 10.72
N LEU A 79 13.26 13.36 10.98
CA LEU A 79 12.23 13.52 9.95
C LEU A 79 12.66 14.52 8.87
N VAL A 80 12.31 14.19 7.64
CA VAL A 80 12.57 15.04 6.47
C VAL A 80 11.34 15.85 6.10
N SER A 81 11.49 16.83 5.20
CA SER A 81 10.36 17.53 4.64
C SER A 81 9.44 16.58 3.86
N TYR A 82 8.15 16.92 3.76
CA TYR A 82 7.17 16.12 3.02
C TYR A 82 7.63 15.76 1.61
N ASN A 83 8.11 16.75 0.83
CA ASN A 83 8.56 16.50 -0.55
C ASN A 83 9.70 15.48 -0.60
N ARG A 84 10.66 15.60 0.32
CA ARG A 84 11.78 14.66 0.41
C ARG A 84 11.32 13.27 0.82
N PHE A 85 10.31 13.17 1.67
CA PHE A 85 9.70 11.88 2.02
C PHE A 85 9.05 11.21 0.81
N ILE A 86 8.27 11.97 0.02
CA ILE A 86 7.61 11.45 -1.20
C ILE A 86 8.62 10.88 -2.20
N GLU A 87 9.78 11.54 -2.37
CA GLU A 87 10.86 11.04 -3.23
C GLU A 87 11.38 9.64 -2.81
N TRP A 88 11.20 9.24 -1.54
CA TRP A 88 11.68 7.95 -1.03
C TRP A 88 10.64 6.83 -1.09
N ILE A 89 9.36 7.15 -1.26
CA ILE A 89 8.26 6.16 -1.29
C ILE A 89 8.47 5.07 -2.37
N PRO A 90 8.91 5.38 -3.61
CA PRO A 90 9.06 4.36 -4.63
C PRO A 90 10.04 3.25 -4.23
N ASP A 91 11.09 3.58 -3.49
CA ASP A 91 12.12 2.63 -3.07
C ASP A 91 11.65 1.70 -1.95
N THR A 92 10.58 2.07 -1.24
CA THR A 92 10.03 1.26 -0.13
C THR A 92 8.96 0.29 -0.59
N LEU A 93 8.53 0.35 -1.86
CA LEU A 93 7.45 -0.50 -2.38
C LEU A 93 7.77 -1.99 -2.21
N ILE A 94 8.97 -2.44 -2.62
CA ILE A 94 9.33 -3.86 -2.57
C ILE A 94 9.46 -4.36 -1.12
N PRO A 95 10.18 -3.65 -0.21
CA PRO A 95 10.16 -3.96 1.21
C PRO A 95 8.76 -4.03 1.82
N LEU A 96 7.87 -3.11 1.43
CA LEU A 96 6.51 -3.04 1.97
C LEU A 96 5.64 -4.20 1.47
N CYS A 97 5.78 -4.60 0.20
CA CYS A 97 5.17 -5.82 -0.32
C CYS A 97 5.69 -7.08 0.40
N GLY A 98 7.00 -7.14 0.67
CA GLY A 98 7.62 -8.23 1.44
C GLY A 98 7.04 -8.33 2.85
N TYR A 99 6.94 -7.19 3.54
CA TYR A 99 6.37 -7.13 4.89
C TYR A 99 4.89 -7.54 4.92
N LEU A 100 4.08 -7.01 4.00
CA LEU A 100 2.67 -7.41 3.90
C LEU A 100 2.53 -8.91 3.67
N ARG A 101 3.38 -9.49 2.81
CA ARG A 101 3.39 -10.93 2.56
C ARG A 101 3.81 -11.73 3.79
N SER A 102 4.75 -11.24 4.61
CA SER A 102 5.09 -11.92 5.87
C SER A 102 3.98 -11.82 6.92
N CYS A 103 3.16 -10.76 6.86
CA CYS A 103 1.97 -10.65 7.72
C CYS A 103 0.83 -11.57 7.29
N PHE A 104 0.82 -12.06 6.04
CA PHE A 104 -0.18 -13.02 5.59
C PHE A 104 0.09 -14.38 6.22
N GLY A 105 -0.91 -14.91 6.95
CA GLY A 105 -0.87 -16.26 7.47
C GLY A 105 -0.90 -17.31 6.34
N THR A 106 -0.65 -18.56 6.69
CA THR A 106 -0.81 -19.69 5.76
C THR A 106 -2.27 -19.80 5.33
N CYS A 107 -2.56 -19.46 4.07
CA CYS A 107 -3.90 -19.59 3.51
C CYS A 107 -4.30 -21.08 3.49
N THR A 108 -5.22 -21.48 4.36
CA THR A 108 -5.86 -22.81 4.34
C THR A 108 -6.94 -22.82 3.27
N CYS A 109 -6.56 -22.82 1.98
CA CYS A 109 -7.38 -23.03 0.77
C CYS A 109 -8.73 -22.27 0.61
N ILE A 110 -9.11 -21.41 1.55
CA ILE A 110 -10.36 -20.65 1.58
C ILE A 110 -9.97 -19.21 1.91
N SER A 111 -9.55 -18.46 0.90
CA SER A 111 -9.34 -17.02 1.01
C SER A 111 -10.65 -16.33 0.64
N PHE A 112 -11.39 -15.84 1.63
CA PHE A 112 -12.57 -15.01 1.40
C PHE A 112 -12.09 -13.61 1.00
N MET A 113 -11.92 -13.37 -0.30
CA MET A 113 -11.79 -12.00 -0.80
C MET A 113 -13.20 -11.39 -0.81
N ASP A 114 -13.48 -10.53 0.16
CA ASP A 114 -14.62 -9.62 0.10
C ASP A 114 -14.44 -8.70 -1.11
N SER A 115 -14.93 -9.16 -2.25
CA SER A 115 -15.06 -8.35 -3.44
C SER A 115 -16.07 -7.27 -3.08
N ILE A 116 -15.61 -6.05 -2.82
CA ILE A 116 -16.49 -4.89 -2.70
C ILE A 116 -17.19 -4.79 -4.05
N CYS A 117 -18.43 -5.25 -4.13
CA CYS A 117 -19.25 -5.16 -5.32
C CYS A 117 -19.35 -3.68 -5.72
N LEU A 118 -18.55 -3.26 -6.71
CA LEU A 118 -18.79 -2.02 -7.42
C LEU A 118 -20.15 -2.18 -8.10
N LYS A 119 -21.19 -1.54 -7.56
CA LYS A 119 -22.52 -1.46 -8.18
C LYS A 119 -22.42 -0.64 -9.47
N VAL A 120 -21.87 -1.23 -10.52
CA VAL A 120 -21.96 -0.67 -11.86
C VAL A 120 -23.33 -1.04 -12.42
N CYS A 121 -24.23 -0.06 -12.43
CA CYS A 121 -25.51 -0.05 -13.14
C CYS A 121 -26.42 -1.28 -12.92
N TRP A 122 -27.28 -1.23 -11.90
CA TRP A 122 -28.40 -2.15 -11.79
C TRP A 122 -29.35 -1.95 -12.99
N ALA A 123 -29.43 -2.95 -13.87
CA ALA A 123 -30.55 -3.11 -14.77
C ALA A 123 -31.72 -3.69 -13.96
N ARG A 124 -32.41 -2.82 -13.19
CA ARG A 124 -33.75 -3.17 -12.71
C ARG A 124 -34.70 -3.02 -13.90
N ASN A 125 -35.49 -4.04 -14.17
CA ASN A 125 -36.73 -3.87 -14.92
C ASN A 125 -37.80 -3.36 -13.92
N PRO A 126 -38.50 -2.25 -14.20
CA PRO A 126 -38.42 -1.41 -15.39
C PRO A 126 -37.22 -0.43 -15.34
N PRO A 127 -36.61 -0.11 -16.50
CA PRO A 127 -35.40 0.70 -16.55
C PRO A 127 -35.67 2.13 -16.04
N SER A 128 -35.05 2.49 -14.92
CA SER A 128 -34.94 3.89 -14.51
C SER A 128 -33.98 4.62 -15.46
N SER A 129 -34.31 5.87 -15.77
CA SER A 129 -33.74 6.73 -16.81
C SER A 129 -32.24 7.05 -16.71
N HIS A 130 -31.48 6.40 -15.83
CA HIS A 130 -30.06 6.67 -15.57
C HIS A 130 -29.06 5.76 -16.32
N ASN A 131 -29.52 4.72 -17.03
CA ASN A 131 -28.65 3.73 -17.69
C ASN A 131 -28.31 4.06 -19.17
N ARG A 132 -28.22 5.34 -19.54
CA ARG A 132 -27.93 5.75 -20.94
C ARG A 132 -26.47 5.53 -21.37
N ARG A 133 -25.55 5.28 -20.42
CA ARG A 133 -24.11 5.12 -20.67
C ARG A 133 -23.64 3.69 -20.95
N ILE A 134 -24.48 2.67 -20.69
CA ILE A 134 -24.11 1.26 -20.90
C ILE A 134 -23.73 1.01 -22.37
N TYR A 135 -24.50 1.56 -23.31
CA TYR A 135 -24.26 1.38 -24.75
C TYR A 135 -23.14 2.27 -25.33
N ARG A 136 -22.51 3.12 -24.52
CA ARG A 136 -21.50 4.11 -24.98
C ARG A 136 -20.07 3.72 -24.67
N HIS A 137 -19.80 2.64 -23.92
CA HIS A 137 -18.43 2.20 -23.71
C HIS A 137 -17.88 1.60 -25.02
N LYS A 138 -16.83 2.21 -25.57
CA LYS A 138 -16.11 1.64 -26.72
C LYS A 138 -14.97 0.70 -26.28
N VAL A 139 -14.46 0.89 -25.06
CA VAL A 139 -13.25 0.24 -24.54
C VAL A 139 -13.51 -1.19 -24.05
N PHE A 140 -14.71 -1.48 -23.53
CA PHE A 140 -15.07 -2.79 -22.97
C PHE A 140 -16.16 -3.50 -23.77
N LYS A 141 -16.27 -3.19 -25.07
CA LYS A 141 -17.38 -3.66 -25.93
C LYS A 141 -17.53 -5.19 -25.91
N ASP A 142 -16.41 -5.90 -25.80
CA ASP A 142 -16.36 -7.38 -25.81
C ASP A 142 -16.08 -7.98 -24.42
N VAL A 143 -15.90 -7.16 -23.38
CA VAL A 143 -15.56 -7.59 -22.02
C VAL A 143 -16.72 -7.36 -21.05
N ALA A 144 -17.51 -6.30 -21.25
CA ALA A 144 -18.60 -5.94 -20.37
C ALA A 144 -19.89 -6.69 -20.74
N ALA A 145 -20.04 -7.91 -20.20
CA ALA A 145 -21.35 -8.53 -20.10
C ALA A 145 -22.11 -7.90 -18.92
N GLY A 146 -23.18 -7.15 -19.21
CA GLY A 146 -24.06 -6.62 -18.18
C GLY A 146 -24.55 -7.72 -17.24
N GLY A 147 -24.39 -7.52 -15.93
CA GLY A 147 -24.96 -8.38 -14.91
C GLY A 147 -24.28 -9.74 -14.72
N LYS A 148 -23.02 -9.93 -15.14
CA LYS A 148 -22.26 -11.13 -14.78
C LYS A 148 -21.12 -10.79 -13.84
N ILE A 149 -21.11 -11.50 -12.71
CA ILE A 149 -19.99 -11.60 -11.79
C ILE A 149 -18.78 -12.00 -12.63
N PHE A 150 -17.75 -11.15 -12.68
CA PHE A 150 -16.47 -11.57 -13.22
C PHE A 150 -15.91 -12.61 -12.25
N PRO A 151 -15.75 -13.88 -12.64
CA PRO A 151 -14.83 -14.73 -11.92
C PRO A 151 -13.44 -14.24 -12.33
N LEU A 152 -12.80 -13.49 -11.45
CA LEU A 152 -11.35 -13.55 -11.42
C LEU A 152 -11.06 -14.87 -10.69
N PHE A 153 -10.48 -15.81 -11.46
CA PHE A 153 -10.20 -17.22 -11.18
C PHE A 153 -11.29 -18.23 -11.56
#